data_AF-A0A9D2PUT9-F1
#
_entry.id   AF-A0A9D2PUT9-F1
#
_cell.length_a   1.000
_cell.length_b   1.000
_cell.length_c   1.000
_cell.angle_alpha   90.00
_cell.angle_beta   90.00
_cell.angle_gamma   90.00
#
_symmetry.space_group_name_H-M   'P 1'
#
loop_
_entity.id
_entity.type
_entity.pdbx_description
1 polymer ?
#
loop_
_entity_poly.entity_id
_entity_poly.type
_entity_poly.pdbx_seq_one_letter_code
_entity_poly.pdbx_strand_id
1 'polypeptide(L)'
;MSDFKKTEETGDWELSEDFYNGGTDRDLKLEDFLEEGEMESDGDFLSDSDERLQQTVRDLEAVLALSAKSHPISEIAASLGLEPSYVEIILQCSQGAREDDIIAMAHLVLMSL
;
A
#
# COMPACT_ATOMS: atom_id res chain seq x y z
N MET A 1 41.75 15.26 37.45
CA MET A 1 41.59 15.52 36.00
C MET A 1 40.45 14.66 35.50
N SER A 2 39.51 15.34 34.84
CA SER A 2 38.48 14.82 33.93
C SER A 2 37.18 14.33 34.56
N ASP A 3 36.32 15.31 34.86
CA ASP A 3 34.87 15.23 34.73
C ASP A 3 34.48 14.58 33.40
N PHE A 4 33.91 13.37 33.45
CA PHE A 4 33.26 12.76 32.30
C PHE A 4 31.84 13.32 32.21
N LYS A 5 31.74 14.51 31.63
CA LYS A 5 30.46 15.14 31.26
C LYS A 5 29.89 14.35 30.08
N LYS A 6 29.12 13.29 30.38
CA LYS A 6 28.40 12.54 29.34
C LYS A 6 27.11 13.28 29.01
N THR A 7 27.13 13.88 27.83
CA THR A 7 26.00 14.39 27.08
C THR A 7 24.92 13.31 26.95
N GLU A 8 23.80 13.47 27.62
CA GLU A 8 22.58 12.70 27.38
C GLU A 8 21.44 13.69 27.04
N GLU A 9 21.70 14.53 26.03
CA GLU A 9 20.71 15.24 25.21
C GLU A 9 20.39 14.40 23.96
N THR A 10 20.22 13.09 24.15
CA THR A 10 19.62 12.21 23.15
C THR A 10 18.35 11.71 23.78
N GLY A 11 17.25 12.42 23.54
CA GLY A 11 15.94 12.13 24.11
C GLY A 11 15.43 10.79 23.61
N ASP A 12 15.81 9.72 24.30
CA ASP A 12 15.10 8.45 24.23
C ASP A 12 13.72 8.70 24.79
N TRP A 13 12.76 8.87 23.88
CA TRP A 13 11.38 9.20 24.18
C TRP A 13 10.75 8.13 25.11
N GLU A 14 11.22 6.89 25.01
CA GLU A 14 10.86 5.74 25.85
C GLU A 14 11.40 5.79 27.29
N LEU A 15 12.41 6.64 27.56
CA LEU A 15 13.02 6.84 28.86
C LEU A 15 12.67 8.21 29.47
N SER A 16 11.93 9.04 28.72
CA SER A 16 11.45 10.31 29.21
C SER A 16 10.46 10.09 30.36
N GLU A 17 10.61 10.86 31.44
CA GLU A 17 9.65 10.84 32.55
C GLU A 17 8.24 11.23 32.09
N ASP A 18 8.15 12.03 31.02
CA ASP A 18 6.88 12.44 30.40
C ASP A 18 6.08 11.25 29.85
N PHE A 19 6.74 10.20 29.33
CA PHE A 19 6.09 8.99 28.82
C PHE A 19 5.43 8.17 29.94
N TYR A 20 6.08 8.06 31.10
CA TYR A 20 5.57 7.27 32.24
C TYR A 20 4.62 8.05 33.15
N ASN A 21 4.79 9.38 33.24
CA ASN A 21 4.05 10.20 34.18
C ASN A 21 2.68 10.68 33.67
N GLY A 22 2.21 10.17 32.52
CA GLY A 22 0.83 10.39 32.06
C GLY A 22 0.47 11.88 32.08
N GLY A 23 1.40 12.73 31.64
CA GLY A 23 1.31 14.18 31.72
C GLY A 23 0.34 14.76 30.70
N THR A 24 -0.93 14.39 30.80
CA THR A 24 -2.19 14.98 30.31
C THR A 24 -3.13 13.84 29.92
N ASP A 25 -4.09 13.53 30.79
CA ASP A 25 -5.33 12.80 30.47
C ASP A 25 -6.18 13.61 29.47
N ARG A 26 -5.61 13.89 28.30
CA ARG A 26 -6.38 14.42 27.18
C ARG A 26 -6.96 13.20 26.50
N ASP A 27 -8.19 12.86 26.88
CA ASP A 27 -9.01 11.87 26.17
C ASP A 27 -9.21 12.38 24.73
N LEU A 28 -8.23 12.09 23.88
CA LEU A 28 -8.27 12.40 22.47
C LEU A 28 -9.27 11.44 21.84
N LYS A 29 -10.41 11.97 21.41
CA LYS A 29 -11.40 11.19 20.66
C LYS A 29 -11.00 11.16 19.20
N LEU A 30 -11.27 10.05 18.52
CA LEU A 30 -11.05 9.93 17.08
C LEU A 30 -11.82 11.01 16.29
N GLU A 31 -12.94 11.45 16.85
CA GLU A 31 -13.78 12.54 16.37
C GLU A 31 -13.03 13.89 16.28
N ASP A 32 -12.02 14.13 17.13
CA ASP A 32 -11.24 15.38 17.14
C ASP A 32 -10.25 15.48 15.95
N PHE A 33 -10.02 14.37 15.24
CA PHE A 33 -9.11 14.28 14.10
C PHE A 33 -9.83 14.14 12.76
N LEU A 34 -11.15 13.97 12.78
CA LEU A 34 -11.96 13.93 11.57
C LEU A 34 -12.39 15.37 11.24
N GLU A 35 -11.81 15.96 10.20
CA GLU A 35 -12.26 17.24 9.67
C GLU A 35 -13.65 17.04 9.05
N GLU A 36 -14.65 17.80 9.51
CA GLU A 36 -16.09 17.65 9.21
C GLU A 36 -16.46 17.95 7.73
N GLY A 37 -15.47 18.01 6.83
CA GLY A 37 -15.61 18.45 5.45
C GLY A 37 -15.15 17.45 4.37
N GLU A 38 -14.39 16.40 4.69
CA GLU A 38 -13.87 15.49 3.67
C GLU A 38 -14.56 14.13 3.70
N MET A 39 -15.87 14.16 3.49
CA MET A 39 -16.56 13.06 2.83
C MET A 39 -16.91 13.53 1.43
N GLU A 40 -15.92 13.99 0.67
CA GLU A 40 -16.07 14.10 -0.78
C GLU A 40 -16.32 12.68 -1.28
N SER A 41 -17.58 12.46 -1.66
CA SER A 41 -18.04 11.26 -2.32
C SER A 41 -17.10 10.94 -3.49
N ASP A 42 -16.28 9.90 -3.32
CA ASP A 42 -15.52 9.19 -4.37
C ASP A 42 -16.40 8.68 -5.55
N GLY A 43 -17.71 8.97 -5.54
CA GLY A 43 -18.70 8.46 -6.48
C GLY A 43 -18.45 8.72 -7.97
N ASP A 44 -17.66 9.72 -8.35
CA ASP A 44 -17.34 9.99 -9.77
C ASP A 44 -15.99 9.41 -10.21
N PHE A 45 -15.03 9.27 -9.28
CA PHE A 45 -13.75 8.60 -9.56
C PHE A 45 -13.92 7.09 -9.69
N LEU A 46 -14.92 6.52 -9.00
CA LEU A 46 -15.19 5.09 -9.00
C LEU A 46 -15.73 4.57 -10.34
N SER A 47 -16.49 5.34 -11.12
CA SER A 47 -17.16 4.77 -12.32
C SER A 47 -16.22 4.44 -13.47
N ASP A 48 -15.25 5.31 -13.79
CA ASP A 48 -14.22 5.03 -14.82
C ASP A 48 -13.10 4.15 -14.25
N SER A 49 -12.83 4.26 -12.95
CA SER A 49 -11.94 3.36 -12.25
C SER A 49 -12.47 1.92 -12.22
N ASP A 50 -13.79 1.71 -12.13
CA ASP A 50 -14.39 0.37 -12.04
C ASP A 50 -14.27 -0.40 -13.38
N GLU A 51 -14.43 0.24 -14.54
CA GLU A 51 -14.21 -0.43 -15.84
C GLU A 51 -12.74 -0.82 -16.02
N ARG A 52 -11.81 0.08 -15.69
CA ARG A 52 -10.37 -0.17 -15.77
C ARG A 52 -9.93 -1.21 -14.75
N LEU A 53 -10.47 -1.15 -13.54
CA LEU A 53 -10.23 -2.12 -12.47
C LEU A 53 -10.72 -3.51 -12.88
N GLN A 54 -11.92 -3.63 -13.44
CA GLN A 54 -12.44 -4.91 -13.93
C GLN A 54 -11.56 -5.48 -15.05
N GLN A 55 -11.03 -4.63 -15.93
CA GLN A 55 -10.07 -5.07 -16.95
C GLN A 55 -8.76 -5.55 -16.31
N THR A 56 -8.19 -4.78 -15.38
CA THR A 56 -6.97 -5.15 -14.66
C THR A 56 -7.14 -6.42 -13.84
N VAL A 57 -8.31 -6.67 -13.25
CA VAL A 57 -8.64 -7.93 -12.56
C VAL A 57 -8.58 -9.12 -13.52
N ARG A 58 -9.16 -8.99 -14.72
CA ARG A 58 -9.09 -10.06 -15.74
C ARG A 58 -7.66 -10.31 -16.20
N ASP A 59 -6.90 -9.24 -16.41
CA ASP A 59 -5.49 -9.33 -16.80
C ASP A 59 -4.66 -10.00 -15.70
N LEU A 60 -4.90 -9.66 -14.42
CA LEU A 60 -4.30 -10.27 -13.24
C LEU A 60 -4.57 -11.78 -13.20
N GLU A 61 -5.83 -12.19 -13.28
CA GLU A 61 -6.20 -13.61 -13.27
C GLU A 61 -5.49 -14.40 -14.39
N ALA A 62 -5.45 -13.82 -15.60
CA ALA A 62 -4.83 -14.46 -16.75
C ALA A 62 -3.29 -14.55 -16.62
N VAL A 63 -2.64 -13.47 -16.15
CA VAL A 63 -1.19 -13.44 -15.89
C VAL A 63 -0.82 -14.41 -14.78
N LEU A 64 -1.58 -14.46 -13.68
CA LEU A 64 -1.34 -15.40 -12.57
C LEU A 64 -1.51 -16.85 -13.00
N ALA A 65 -2.53 -17.16 -13.80
CA ALA A 65 -2.75 -18.51 -14.33
C ALA A 65 -1.63 -19.00 -15.26
N LEU A 66 -0.99 -18.08 -16.01
CA LEU A 66 0.15 -18.38 -16.87
C LEU A 66 1.47 -18.41 -16.10
N SER A 67 1.63 -17.52 -15.12
CA SER A 67 2.79 -17.48 -14.21
C SER A 67 2.92 -18.77 -13.41
N ALA A 68 1.80 -19.32 -12.93
CA ALA A 68 1.75 -20.62 -12.24
C ALA A 68 2.30 -21.79 -13.08
N LYS A 69 2.32 -21.66 -14.41
CA LYS A 69 2.85 -22.66 -15.36
C LYS A 69 4.33 -22.42 -15.71
N SER A 70 5.03 -21.51 -15.03
CA SER A 70 6.45 -21.17 -15.20
C SER A 70 6.83 -20.57 -16.56
N HIS A 71 5.89 -19.91 -17.24
CA HIS A 71 6.21 -19.18 -18.48
C HIS A 71 7.03 -17.92 -18.20
N PRO A 72 8.04 -17.60 -19.03
CA PRO A 72 8.77 -16.34 -18.94
C PRO A 72 7.85 -15.16 -19.27
N ILE A 73 8.15 -14.00 -18.68
CA ILE A 73 7.37 -12.75 -18.82
C ILE A 73 7.13 -12.38 -20.30
N SER A 74 8.13 -12.59 -21.16
CA SER A 74 8.03 -12.32 -22.60
C SER A 74 7.01 -13.20 -23.32
N GLU A 75 6.87 -14.47 -22.93
CA GLU A 75 5.86 -15.38 -23.48
C GLU A 75 4.47 -15.04 -22.96
N ILE A 76 4.35 -14.67 -21.68
CA ILE A 76 3.08 -14.24 -21.07
C ILE A 76 2.56 -12.98 -21.78
N ALA A 77 3.42 -11.96 -21.92
CA ALA A 77 3.10 -10.72 -22.63
C ALA A 77 2.68 -10.99 -24.09
N ALA A 78 3.41 -11.85 -24.81
CA ALA A 78 3.07 -12.21 -26.18
C ALA A 78 1.74 -12.98 -26.29
N SER A 79 1.43 -13.84 -25.31
CA SER A 79 0.19 -14.63 -25.31
C SER A 79 -1.06 -13.80 -25.01
N LEU A 80 -0.93 -12.77 -24.17
CA LEU A 80 -2.02 -11.88 -23.75
C LEU A 80 -2.10 -10.60 -24.59
N GLY A 81 -1.10 -10.33 -25.43
CA GLY A 81 -1.02 -9.08 -26.19
C GLY A 81 -0.77 -7.85 -25.30
N LEU A 82 -0.18 -8.06 -24.13
CA LEU A 82 0.09 -7.02 -23.13
C LEU A 82 1.53 -6.51 -23.25
N GLU A 83 1.78 -5.33 -22.70
CA GLU A 83 3.13 -4.79 -22.61
C GLU A 83 3.96 -5.57 -21.56
N PRO A 84 5.23 -5.91 -21.84
CA PRO A 84 6.08 -6.62 -20.88
C PRO A 84 6.23 -5.90 -19.53
N SER A 85 6.30 -4.56 -19.55
CA SER A 85 6.38 -3.72 -18.35
C SER A 85 5.12 -3.85 -17.47
N TYR A 86 3.95 -3.93 -18.09
CA TYR A 86 2.68 -4.12 -17.37
C TYR A 86 2.59 -5.50 -16.71
N VAL A 87 3.06 -6.55 -17.41
CA VAL A 87 3.13 -7.91 -16.83
C VAL A 87 4.12 -7.95 -15.65
N GLU A 88 5.25 -7.24 -15.74
CA GLU A 88 6.18 -7.09 -14.61
C GLU A 88 5.54 -6.42 -13.39
N ILE A 89 4.81 -5.31 -13.61
CA ILE A 89 4.08 -4.61 -12.54
C ILE A 89 3.07 -5.56 -11.87
N ILE A 90 2.28 -6.29 -12.66
CA ILE A 90 1.31 -7.26 -12.15
C ILE A 90 1.98 -8.32 -11.27
N LEU A 91 3.07 -8.92 -11.74
CA LEU A 91 3.78 -9.97 -11.00
C LEU A 91 4.42 -9.42 -9.73
N GLN A 92 4.99 -8.21 -9.77
CA GLN A 92 5.55 -7.55 -8.60
C GLN A 92 4.46 -7.27 -7.56
N CYS A 93 3.28 -6.81 -7.98
CA CYS A 93 2.12 -6.58 -7.11
C CYS A 93 1.65 -7.89 -6.46
N SER A 94 1.67 -9.00 -7.21
CA SER A 94 1.26 -10.31 -6.69
C SER A 94 2.21 -10.91 -5.63
N GLN A 95 3.49 -10.53 -5.63
CA GLN A 95 4.47 -11.00 -4.65
C GLN A 95 4.32 -10.32 -3.28
N GLY A 96 3.77 -9.10 -3.26
CA GLY A 96 3.60 -8.30 -2.04
C GLY A 96 2.21 -8.42 -1.40
N ALA A 97 1.20 -8.83 -2.17
CA ALA A 97 -0.16 -8.98 -1.68
C ALA A 97 -0.38 -10.36 -1.05
N ARG A 98 -1.32 -10.44 -0.09
CA ARG A 98 -1.90 -11.73 0.29
C ARG A 98 -2.64 -12.24 -0.95
N GLU A 99 -2.34 -13.46 -1.37
CA GLU A 99 -2.84 -14.08 -2.61
C GLU A 99 -4.38 -14.04 -2.77
N ASP A 100 -5.09 -13.80 -1.66
CA ASP A 100 -6.55 -13.82 -1.57
C ASP A 100 -7.25 -12.52 -2.07
N ASP A 101 -6.56 -11.38 -2.15
CA ASP A 101 -7.20 -10.08 -2.46
C ASP A 101 -6.84 -9.54 -3.86
N ILE A 102 -7.41 -10.15 -4.90
CA ILE A 102 -7.24 -9.76 -6.32
C ILE A 102 -7.64 -8.31 -6.59
N ILE A 103 -8.69 -7.82 -5.91
CA ILE A 103 -9.16 -6.44 -6.04
C ILE A 103 -8.12 -5.45 -5.51
N ALA A 104 -7.50 -5.75 -4.37
CA ALA A 104 -6.44 -4.92 -3.81
C ALA A 104 -5.20 -4.91 -4.72
N MET A 105 -4.84 -6.06 -5.32
CA MET A 105 -3.79 -6.14 -6.32
C MET A 105 -4.11 -5.29 -7.56
N ALA A 106 -5.35 -5.32 -8.05
CA ALA A 106 -5.77 -4.54 -9.20
C ALA A 106 -5.70 -3.03 -8.93
N HIS A 107 -6.09 -2.59 -7.73
CA HIS A 107 -5.90 -1.21 -7.30
C HIS A 107 -4.42 -0.83 -7.22
N LEU A 108 -3.57 -1.70 -6.68
CA LEU A 108 -2.12 -1.47 -6.58
C LEU A 108 -1.49 -1.30 -7.97
N VAL A 109 -1.92 -2.12 -8.94
CA VAL A 109 -1.48 -2.04 -10.33
C VAL A 109 -1.95 -0.74 -10.98
N LEU A 110 -3.21 -0.35 -10.79
CA LEU A 110 -3.74 0.93 -11.30
C LEU A 110 -3.01 2.15 -10.74
N MET A 111 -2.56 2.09 -9.48
CA MET A 111 -1.74 3.14 -8.87
C MET A 111 -0.29 3.17 -9.37
N SER A 112 0.17 2.09 -10.00
CA SER A 112 1.54 1.92 -10.49
C SER A 112 1.69 2.12 -12.01
N LEU A 113 0.56 2.32 -12.70
CA LEU A 113 0.45 2.62 -14.13
C LEU A 113 0.51 4.14 -14.39
#